data_AF-A0A353RKA8-F1
#
_entry.id   AF-A0A353RKA8-F1
#
_cell.length_a   1.000
_cell.length_b   1.000
_cell.length_c   1.000
_cell.angle_alpha   90.00
_cell.angle_beta   90.00
_cell.angle_gamma   90.00
#
_symmetry.space_group_name_H-M   'P 1'
#
loop_
_entity.id
_entity.type
_entity.pdbx_description
1 polymer ?
#
loop_
_entity_poly.entity_id
_entity_poly.type
_entity_poly.pdbx_seq_one_letter_code
_entity_poly.pdbx_strand_id
1 'polypeptide(L)'
;MAIIIHTDQPDLLLDRIYELIDSKKADKWVRTDDGRITYGSLLWKNEAFFKPQIWVDENQLRFGLLKRKDRKHITSRLYTAFHSKMIEMLLNHFDRDFRSVTATAAKAEPDVF
;
A
#
# COMPACT_ATOMS: atom_id res chain seq x y z
N MET A 1 2.68 -10.44 0.44
CA MET A 1 3.81 -9.53 0.39
C MET A 1 3.32 -8.19 0.88
N ALA A 2 4.03 -7.60 1.84
CA ALA A 2 3.63 -6.35 2.47
C ALA A 2 4.66 -5.24 2.26
N ILE A 3 4.16 -4.00 2.28
CA ILE A 3 4.93 -2.79 2.56
C ILE A 3 4.77 -2.46 4.04
N ILE A 4 5.87 -2.32 4.76
CA ILE A 4 5.92 -2.00 6.19
C ILE A 4 6.57 -0.64 6.35
N ILE A 5 5.86 0.31 6.94
CA ILE A 5 6.31 1.69 7.12
C ILE A 5 6.46 1.94 8.61
N HIS A 6 7.65 2.35 9.05
CA HIS A 6 7.90 2.74 10.43
C HIS A 6 7.67 4.24 10.61
N THR A 7 6.68 4.61 11.42
CA THR A 7 6.29 6.00 11.69
C THR A 7 5.76 6.11 13.12
N ASP A 8 5.98 7.25 13.77
CA ASP A 8 5.44 7.49 15.11
C ASP A 8 3.94 7.87 15.09
N GLN A 9 3.35 8.07 13.90
CA GLN A 9 1.95 8.45 13.72
C GLN A 9 1.29 7.65 12.57
N PRO A 10 1.11 6.33 12.72
CA PRO A 10 0.63 5.46 11.63
C PRO A 10 -0.81 5.75 11.19
N ASP A 11 -1.66 6.20 12.11
CA ASP A 11 -3.02 6.68 11.85
C ASP A 11 -3.02 7.96 11.00
N LEU A 12 -2.26 8.98 11.42
CA LEU A 12 -2.17 10.24 10.69
C LEU A 12 -1.56 10.05 9.31
N LEU A 13 -0.54 9.19 9.17
CA LEU A 13 0.04 8.87 7.88
C LEU A 13 -0.98 8.21 6.94
N LEU A 14 -1.80 7.29 7.45
CA LEU A 14 -2.84 6.65 6.65
C LEU A 14 -3.90 7.66 6.18
N ASP A 15 -4.34 8.55 7.06
CA ASP A 15 -5.31 9.60 6.73
C ASP A 15 -4.77 10.55 5.64
N ARG A 16 -3.49 10.96 5.74
CA ARG A 16 -2.84 11.78 4.72
C ARG A 16 -2.69 11.06 3.38
N ILE A 17 -2.39 9.75 3.40
CA ILE A 17 -2.35 8.93 2.18
C ILE A 17 -3.73 8.91 1.52
N TYR A 18 -4.80 8.70 2.29
CA TYR A 18 -6.16 8.74 1.76
C TYR A 18 -6.51 10.12 1.20
N GLU A 19 -6.21 11.20 1.91
CA GLU A 19 -6.45 12.57 1.44
C GLU A 19 -5.72 12.86 0.11
N LEU A 20 -4.46 12.45 -0.01
CA LEU A 20 -3.68 12.61 -1.24
C LEU A 20 -4.31 11.86 -2.43
N ILE A 21 -4.82 10.65 -2.19
CA ILE A 21 -5.51 9.84 -3.19
C ILE A 21 -6.85 10.46 -3.58
N ASP A 22 -7.68 10.80 -2.60
CA ASP A 22 -9.04 11.30 -2.79
C ASP A 22 -9.03 12.71 -3.42
N SER A 23 -7.99 13.52 -3.14
CA SER A 23 -7.74 14.81 -3.80
C SER A 23 -7.13 14.70 -5.20
N LYS A 24 -6.95 13.49 -5.73
CA LYS A 24 -6.37 13.19 -7.06
C LYS A 24 -4.94 13.72 -7.25
N LYS A 25 -4.19 13.83 -6.17
CA LYS A 25 -2.78 14.26 -6.18
C LYS A 25 -1.80 13.08 -6.19
N ALA A 26 -2.26 11.88 -5.81
CA ALA A 26 -1.46 10.64 -5.81
C ALA A 26 -1.46 9.93 -7.18
N ASP A 27 -1.06 10.62 -8.25
CA ASP A 27 -1.02 10.08 -9.63
C ASP A 27 -2.31 9.35 -10.05
N LYS A 28 -2.25 8.02 -10.08
CA LYS A 28 -3.24 7.08 -10.62
C LYS A 28 -3.72 6.12 -9.53
N TRP A 29 -3.40 6.37 -8.27
CA TRP A 29 -3.92 5.62 -7.13
C TRP A 29 -5.41 5.86 -6.96
N VAL A 30 -6.12 4.82 -6.53
CA VAL A 30 -7.57 4.85 -6.29
C VAL A 30 -7.83 4.15 -4.97
N ARG A 31 -8.63 4.79 -4.11
CA ARG A 31 -9.19 4.19 -2.91
C ARG A 31 -10.55 3.57 -3.25
N THR A 32 -10.78 2.38 -2.73
CA THR A 32 -12.07 1.68 -2.79
C THR A 32 -12.92 2.04 -1.57
N ASP A 33 -14.24 1.87 -1.66
CA ASP A 33 -15.17 2.22 -0.59
C ASP A 33 -14.86 1.52 0.75
N ASP A 34 -14.23 0.34 0.71
CA ASP A 34 -13.79 -0.39 1.91
C ASP A 34 -12.35 -0.09 2.35
N GLY A 35 -11.77 1.02 1.88
CA GLY A 35 -10.47 1.54 2.32
C GLY A 35 -9.26 0.87 1.68
N ARG A 36 -9.43 -0.11 0.78
CA ARG A 36 -8.28 -0.67 0.05
C ARG A 36 -7.81 0.28 -1.05
N ILE A 37 -6.54 0.19 -1.41
CA ILE A 37 -5.89 1.08 -2.37
C ILE A 37 -5.39 0.28 -3.57
N THR A 38 -5.57 0.78 -4.79
CA THR A 38 -5.12 0.13 -6.02
C THR A 38 -4.57 1.15 -7.03
N TYR A 39 -3.70 0.71 -7.94
CA TYR A 39 -3.14 1.58 -8.97
C TYR A 39 -3.96 1.49 -10.26
N GLY A 40 -4.80 2.49 -10.52
CA GLY A 40 -5.89 2.46 -11.50
C GLY A 40 -5.49 2.53 -12.98
N SER A 41 -4.24 2.86 -13.31
CA SER A 41 -3.81 3.11 -14.71
C SER A 41 -2.84 2.10 -15.29
N LEU A 42 -2.40 1.13 -14.50
CA LEU A 42 -1.65 0.01 -15.04
C LEU A 42 -2.59 -0.80 -15.94
N LEU A 43 -2.06 -1.48 -16.96
CA LEU A 43 -2.73 -2.59 -17.68
C LEU A 43 -3.32 -3.66 -16.72
N TRP A 44 -3.01 -3.54 -15.44
CA TRP A 44 -3.33 -4.36 -14.29
C TRP A 44 -4.39 -3.74 -13.36
N LYS A 45 -5.24 -2.83 -13.87
CA LYS A 45 -6.33 -2.23 -13.08
C LYS A 45 -7.15 -3.35 -12.41
N ASN A 46 -7.34 -3.26 -11.09
CA ASN A 46 -8.04 -4.25 -10.27
C ASN A 46 -7.38 -5.65 -10.18
N GLU A 47 -6.09 -5.80 -10.48
CA GLU A 47 -5.38 -7.08 -10.34
C GLU A 47 -4.96 -7.39 -8.89
N ALA A 48 -4.64 -6.34 -8.13
CA ALA A 48 -4.31 -6.41 -6.72
C ALA A 48 -4.71 -5.12 -5.98
N PHE A 49 -4.79 -5.23 -4.66
CA PHE A 49 -5.20 -4.16 -3.76
C PHE A 49 -4.31 -4.18 -2.52
N PHE A 50 -3.84 -3.02 -2.08
CA PHE A 50 -3.25 -2.87 -0.77
C PHE A 50 -4.36 -2.74 0.28
N LYS A 51 -4.28 -3.56 1.33
CA LYS A 51 -5.08 -3.42 2.55
C LYS A 51 -4.22 -2.79 3.65
N PRO A 52 -4.52 -1.56 4.07
CA PRO A 52 -3.84 -0.95 5.20
C PRO A 52 -4.21 -1.65 6.51
N GLN A 53 -3.26 -1.71 7.43
CA GLN A 53 -3.47 -2.07 8.83
C GLN A 53 -2.49 -1.29 9.71
N ILE A 54 -3.02 -0.71 10.78
CA ILE A 54 -2.25 0.04 11.79
C ILE A 54 -1.79 -0.93 12.88
N TRP A 55 -0.52 -0.84 13.22
CA TRP A 55 0.16 -1.62 14.26
C TRP A 55 0.74 -0.60 15.25
N VAL A 56 -0.07 -0.23 16.24
CA VAL A 56 0.23 0.89 17.16
C VAL A 56 1.44 0.57 18.03
N ASP A 57 1.50 -0.63 18.61
CA ASP A 57 2.57 -1.02 19.54
C ASP A 57 3.95 -1.08 18.85
N GLU A 58 3.96 -1.37 17.54
CA GLU A 58 5.18 -1.45 16.74
C GLU A 58 5.48 -0.16 15.94
N ASN A 59 4.68 0.89 16.11
CA ASN A 59 4.81 2.15 15.38
C ASN A 59 4.87 1.93 13.86
N GLN A 60 3.91 1.17 13.34
CA GLN A 60 3.89 0.71 11.97
C GLN A 60 2.55 0.92 11.26
N LEU A 61 2.64 1.40 10.03
CA LEU A 61 1.57 1.28 9.04
C LEU A 61 1.97 0.19 8.04
N ARG A 62 1.16 -0.86 7.92
CA ARG A 62 1.42 -1.96 7.00
C ARG A 62 0.38 -2.00 5.89
N PHE A 63 0.84 -2.28 4.68
CA PHE A 63 -0.01 -2.53 3.53
C PHE A 63 0.22 -3.95 3.04
N GLY A 64 -0.71 -4.86 3.35
CA GLY A 64 -0.71 -6.22 2.81
C GLY A 64 -1.31 -6.24 1.41
N LEU A 65 -0.78 -7.08 0.52
CA LEU A 65 -1.26 -7.16 -0.86
C LEU A 65 -2.33 -8.25 -0.99
N LEU A 66 -3.51 -7.87 -1.45
CA LEU A 66 -4.64 -8.75 -1.73
C LEU A 66 -4.75 -8.98 -3.24
N LYS A 67 -4.94 -10.25 -3.63
CA LYS A 67 -5.27 -10.61 -5.01
C LYS A 67 -6.75 -10.38 -5.30
N ARG A 68 -7.11 -10.12 -6.55
CA ARG A 68 -8.51 -10.21 -6.98
C ARG A 68 -9.06 -11.64 -6.84
N LYS A 69 -10.39 -11.77 -6.71
CA LYS A 69 -11.06 -13.03 -6.35
C LYS A 69 -10.74 -14.20 -7.29
N ASP A 70 -10.75 -13.95 -8.59
CA ASP A 70 -10.53 -14.91 -9.68
C ASP A 70 -9.05 -15.28 -9.93
N ARG A 71 -8.11 -14.55 -9.33
CA ARG A 71 -6.69 -14.79 -9.49
C ARG A 71 -6.22 -15.91 -8.56
N LYS A 72 -5.46 -16.87 -9.10
CA LYS A 72 -4.88 -17.98 -8.31
C LYS A 72 -3.74 -17.52 -7.41
N HIS A 73 -2.81 -16.71 -7.92
CA HIS A 73 -1.63 -16.26 -7.19
C HIS A 73 -1.20 -14.84 -7.60
N ILE A 74 -0.48 -14.17 -6.71
CA ILE A 74 0.22 -12.91 -7.01
C ILE A 74 1.59 -13.27 -7.58
N THR A 75 1.89 -12.81 -8.80
CA THR A 75 3.19 -13.06 -9.45
C THR A 75 4.23 -12.08 -8.93
N SER A 76 5.51 -12.44 -9.03
CA SER A 76 6.60 -11.54 -8.64
C SER A 76 6.54 -10.20 -9.35
N ARG A 77 6.33 -10.24 -10.68
CA ARG A 77 6.12 -9.05 -11.50
C ARG A 77 5.01 -8.14 -10.99
N LEU A 78 3.89 -8.70 -10.50
CA LEU A 78 2.77 -7.91 -10.02
C LEU A 78 3.09 -7.22 -8.69
N TYR A 79 3.57 -7.96 -7.69
CA TYR A 79 3.86 -7.34 -6.39
C TYR A 79 5.05 -6.38 -6.49
N THR A 80 6.04 -6.65 -7.34
CA THR A 80 7.13 -5.70 -7.62
C THR A 80 6.57 -4.37 -8.13
N ALA A 81 5.68 -4.39 -9.12
CA ALA A 81 5.09 -3.15 -9.67
C ALA A 81 4.32 -2.36 -8.60
N PHE A 82 3.49 -3.04 -7.79
CA PHE A 82 2.73 -2.40 -6.71
C PHE A 82 3.64 -1.86 -5.61
N HIS A 83 4.63 -2.63 -5.16
CA HIS A 83 5.58 -2.22 -4.13
C HIS A 83 6.40 -1.01 -4.57
N SER A 84 6.97 -1.05 -5.78
CA SER A 84 7.76 0.07 -6.31
C SER A 84 6.94 1.36 -6.39
N LYS A 85 5.70 1.29 -6.90
CA LYS A 85 4.83 2.47 -6.99
C LYS A 85 4.38 3.00 -5.63
N MET A 86 4.21 2.12 -4.65
CA MET A 86 3.86 2.54 -3.29
C MET A 86 5.02 3.27 -2.63
N ILE A 87 6.23 2.70 -2.72
CA ILE A 87 7.44 3.31 -2.18
C ILE A 87 7.74 4.66 -2.87
N GLU A 88 7.57 4.74 -4.18
CA GLU A 88 7.71 5.98 -4.95
C GLU A 88 6.75 7.07 -4.43
N MET A 89 5.47 6.74 -4.25
CA MET A 89 4.49 7.68 -3.71
C MET A 89 4.81 8.10 -2.26
N LEU A 90 5.26 7.16 -1.42
CA LEU A 90 5.69 7.46 -0.05
C LEU A 90 6.87 8.43 -0.03
N LEU A 91 7.90 8.18 -0.81
CA LEU A 91 9.10 9.04 -0.84
C LEU A 91 8.83 10.40 -1.48
N ASN A 92 7.93 10.49 -2.45
CA ASN A 92 7.63 11.77 -3.12
C ASN A 92 6.76 12.71 -2.27
N HIS A 93 5.93 12.17 -1.37
CA HIS A 93 4.90 12.95 -0.69
C HIS A 93 4.99 12.92 0.84
N PHE A 94 5.68 11.93 1.42
CA PHE A 94 5.63 11.64 2.85
C PHE A 94 7.01 11.34 3.45
N ASP A 95 8.11 11.73 2.80
CA ASP A 95 9.49 11.46 3.25
C ASP A 95 9.82 11.97 4.66
N ARG A 96 9.05 12.94 5.17
CA ARG A 96 9.16 13.47 6.54
C ARG A 96 8.20 12.84 7.54
N ASP A 97 7.24 12.05 7.09
CA ASP A 97 6.18 11.46 7.92
C ASP A 97 6.48 10.02 8.33
N PHE A 98 7.60 9.44 7.87
CA PHE A 98 8.07 8.12 8.29
C PHE A 98 9.61 8.03 8.31
N ARG A 99 10.14 7.05 9.04
CA ARG A 99 11.59 6.82 9.20
C ARG A 99 12.15 5.85 8.17
N SER A 100 11.40 4.80 7.87
CA SER A 100 11.81 3.77 6.91
C SER A 100 10.62 3.06 6.31
N VAL A 101 10.84 2.48 5.11
CA VAL A 101 9.88 1.62 4.42
C VAL A 101 10.58 0.33 3.99
N THR A 102 9.93 -0.80 4.23
CA THR A 102 10.42 -2.14 3.88
C THR A 102 9.43 -2.85 2.97
N ALA A 103 9.93 -3.48 1.91
CA ALA A 103 9.17 -4.36 1.03
C ALA A 103 9.53 -5.82 1.30
N THR A 104 8.53 -6.65 1.57
CA THR A 104 8.74 -8.09 1.84
C THR A 104 8.45 -8.93 0.59
N ALA A 105 9.29 -9.93 0.31
CA ALA A 105 9.08 -10.87 -0.79
C ALA A 105 8.19 -12.06 -0.40
N ALA A 106 8.17 -12.42 0.89
CA ALA A 106 7.32 -13.47 1.44
C ALA A 106 5.99 -12.91 1.96
N LYS A 107 5.08 -13.81 2.38
CA LYS A 107 3.88 -13.43 3.12
C LYS A 107 4.30 -12.81 4.46
N ALA A 108 3.70 -11.68 4.80
CA ALA A 108 3.85 -10.99 6.07
C ALA A 108 2.47 -10.48 6.51
N GLU A 109 2.20 -10.46 7.80
CA GLU A 109 0.98 -9.84 8.30
C GLU A 109 0.93 -8.38 7.84
N PRO A 110 -0.16 -7.88 7.21
CA PRO A 110 -1.54 -8.40 7.24
C PRO A 110 -2.04 -9.09 5.96
N ASP A 111 -1.16 -9.73 5.20
CA ASP A 111 -1.50 -10.39 3.94
C ASP A 111 -2.64 -11.42 4.08
N VAL A 112 -3.72 -11.25 3.31
CA VAL A 112 -4.85 -12.20 3.26
C VAL A 112 -4.96 -12.81 1.86
N PHE A 113 -4.25 -13.91 1.62
CA PHE A 113 -4.38 -14.77 0.45
C PHE A 113 -3.90 -16.19 0.74
#